data_AF-S7XX95-F1
#
_entry.id   AF-S7XX95-F1
#
_cell.length_a   1.000
_cell.length_b   1.000
_cell.length_c   1.000
_cell.angle_alpha   90.00
_cell.angle_beta   90.00
_cell.angle_gamma   90.00
#
_symmetry.space_group_name_H-M   'P 1'
#
loop_
_entity.id
_entity.type
_entity.pdbx_description
1 polymer ?
#
loop_
_entity_poly.entity_id
_entity_poly.type
_entity_poly.pdbx_seq_one_letter_code
_entity_poly.pdbx_strand_id
1 'polypeptide(L)' 'MCHTTTSALSQLKQLCPNQSSIASCLNQLRQAKIQFLNLGNIIICPQSRSILIFKQRKLMEIETFSA' A
#
# COMPACT_ATOMS: atom_id res chain seq x y z
N MET A 1 -18.91 10.95 7.07
CA MET A 1 -18.46 9.92 6.11
C MET A 1 -16.94 9.73 6.27
N CYS A 2 -16.48 8.99 7.28
CA CYS A 2 -15.03 8.80 7.56
C CYS A 2 -14.64 7.33 7.81
N HIS A 3 -15.57 6.38 7.66
CA HIS A 3 -15.31 4.97 8.03
C HIS A 3 -14.64 4.14 6.92
N THR A 4 -14.77 4.54 5.66
CA THR A 4 -14.26 3.76 4.51
C THR A 4 -12.74 3.86 4.36
N THR A 5 -12.13 5.01 4.65
CA THR A 5 -10.67 5.24 4.51
C THR A 5 -9.85 4.51 5.57
N THR A 6 -10.29 4.50 6.83
CA THR A 6 -9.62 3.77 7.92
C THR A 6 -9.64 2.26 7.69
N SER A 7 -10.75 1.75 7.13
CA SER A 7 -10.88 0.35 6.74
C SER A 7 -9.90 -0.04 5.62
N ALA A 8 -9.81 0.79 4.57
CA ALA A 8 -8.91 0.54 3.44
C ALA A 8 -7.42 0.53 3.84
N LEU A 9 -7.00 1.44 4.72
CA LEU A 9 -5.62 1.47 5.21
C LEU A 9 -5.29 0.22 6.06
N SER A 10 -6.21 -0.19 6.92
CA SER A 10 -6.05 -1.38 7.76
C SER A 10 -5.91 -2.65 6.92
N GLN A 11 -6.71 -2.76 5.85
CA GLN A 11 -6.63 -3.86 4.89
C GLN A 11 -5.28 -3.87 4.14
N LEU A 12 -4.80 -2.70 3.71
CA LEU A 12 -3.49 -2.60 3.06
C LEU A 12 -2.34 -3.02 3.99
N LYS A 13 -2.41 -2.65 5.28
CA LYS A 13 -1.41 -3.09 6.28
C LYS A 13 -1.45 -4.59 6.52
N GLN A 14 -2.62 -5.23 6.42
CA GLN A 14 -2.74 -6.70 6.51
C GLN A 14 -2.19 -7.40 5.27
N LEU A 15 -2.47 -6.86 4.07
CA LEU A 15 -1.96 -7.41 2.80
C LEU A 15 -0.45 -7.23 2.66
N CYS A 16 0.06 -6.07 3.08
CA CYS A 16 1.46 -5.68 2.97
C CYS A 16 2.00 -5.39 4.37
N PRO A 17 2.35 -6.41 5.17
CA PRO A 17 2.91 -6.20 6.50
C PRO A 17 4.29 -5.55 6.41
N ASN A 18 4.68 -4.83 7.48
CA ASN A 18 6.00 -4.20 7.56
C ASN A 18 7.13 -5.18 7.25
N GLN A 19 8.23 -4.67 6.67
CA GLN A 19 9.38 -5.43 6.18
C GLN A 19 9.12 -6.31 4.94
N SER A 20 7.89 -6.36 4.42
CA SER A 20 7.60 -7.04 3.14
C SER A 20 8.44 -6.47 2.01
N SER A 21 8.89 -7.33 1.10
CA SER A 21 9.57 -6.89 -0.11
C SER A 21 8.59 -6.20 -1.07
N ILE A 22 9.14 -5.37 -1.98
CA ILE A 22 8.36 -4.75 -3.07
C ILE A 22 7.61 -5.82 -3.87
N ALA A 23 8.28 -6.92 -4.24
CA ALA A 23 7.68 -8.01 -5.01
C ALA A 23 6.51 -8.69 -4.27
N SER A 24 6.66 -8.91 -2.96
CA SER A 24 5.58 -9.45 -2.13
C SER A 24 4.35 -8.54 -2.16
N CYS A 25 4.55 -7.24 -1.92
CA CYS A 25 3.46 -6.25 -1.93
C CYS A 25 2.76 -6.19 -3.30
N LEU A 26 3.52 -6.14 -4.40
CA LEU A 26 2.96 -6.13 -5.75
C LEU A 26 2.11 -7.36 -6.04
N ASN A 27 2.53 -8.54 -5.58
CA ASN A 27 1.76 -9.77 -5.77
C ASN A 27 0.47 -9.76 -4.95
N GLN A 28 0.53 -9.34 -3.69
CA GLN A 28 -0.64 -9.22 -2.81
C GLN A 28 -1.67 -8.23 -3.37
N LEU A 29 -1.21 -7.05 -3.82
CA LEU A 29 -2.08 -6.04 -4.43
C LEU A 29 -2.77 -6.57 -5.69
N ARG A 30 -2.04 -7.29 -6.57
CA ARG A 30 -2.62 -7.92 -7.76
C ARG A 30 -3.66 -8.98 -7.41
N GLN A 31 -3.37 -9.85 -6.45
CA GLN A 31 -4.30 -10.90 -6.00
C GLN A 31 -5.59 -10.30 -5.41
N ALA A 32 -5.45 -9.23 -4.62
CA ALA A 32 -6.56 -8.46 -4.07
C ALA A 32 -7.27 -7.57 -5.09
N LYS A 33 -6.82 -7.55 -6.37
CA LYS A 33 -7.34 -6.71 -7.46
C LYS A 33 -7.34 -5.21 -7.12
N ILE A 34 -6.38 -4.77 -6.31
CA ILE A 34 -6.19 -3.35 -5.97
C ILE A 34 -5.39 -2.69 -7.09
N GLN A 35 -5.90 -1.57 -7.60
CA GLN A 35 -5.16 -0.79 -8.61
C GLN A 35 -4.02 -0.02 -7.94
N PHE A 36 -2.85 -0.02 -8.57
CA PHE A 36 -1.68 0.67 -8.05
C PHE A 36 -0.78 1.22 -9.16
N LEU A 37 0.03 2.22 -8.81
CA LEU A 37 1.15 2.71 -9.60
C LEU A 37 2.46 2.36 -8.90
N ASN A 38 3.37 1.66 -9.59
CA ASN A 38 4.69 1.30 -9.07
C ASN A 38 5.75 2.28 -9.58
N LEU A 39 6.38 3.00 -8.67
CA LEU A 39 7.46 3.98 -8.94
C LEU A 39 8.82 3.48 -8.41
N GLY A 40 8.98 2.17 -8.21
CA GLY A 40 10.20 1.55 -7.70
C GLY A 40 10.18 1.43 -6.18
N ASN A 41 10.63 2.47 -5.47
CA ASN A 41 10.64 2.50 -4.00
C ASN A 41 9.35 3.06 -3.38
N ILE A 42 8.39 3.43 -4.21
CA ILE A 42 7.08 3.93 -3.82
C ILE A 42 6.02 3.18 -4.62
N ILE A 43 4.96 2.74 -3.95
CA ILE A 43 3.75 2.23 -4.61
C ILE A 43 2.56 3.07 -4.17
N ILE A 44 1.81 3.63 -5.12
CA ILE A 44 0.63 4.45 -4.85
C ILE A 44 -0.62 3.61 -5.10
N CYS A 45 -1.52 3.55 -4.12
CA CYS A 45 -2.84 2.94 -4.21
C CYS A 45 -3.92 4.04 -4.18
N PRO A 46 -4.36 4.57 -5.34
CA PRO A 46 -5.23 5.74 -5.41
C PRO A 46 -6.62 5.52 -4.80
N GLN A 47 -7.19 4.31 -4.94
CA GLN A 47 -8.51 3.95 -4.40
C GLN A 47 -8.55 4.07 -2.88
N SER A 48 -7.46 3.68 -2.21
CA SER A 48 -7.31 3.78 -0.75
C SER A 48 -6.67 5.09 -0.30
N ARG A 49 -6.32 5.97 -1.24
CA ARG A 49 -5.50 7.18 -0.99
C ARG A 49 -4.24 6.87 -0.17
N SER A 50 -3.57 5.76 -0.49
CA SER A 50 -2.43 5.28 0.29
C SER A 50 -1.14 5.22 -0.52
N ILE A 51 -0.02 5.42 0.16
CA ILE A 51 1.33 5.29 -0.39
C ILE A 51 2.08 4.27 0.45
N LEU A 52 2.63 3.25 -0.18
CA LEU A 52 3.55 2.29 0.43
C LEU A 52 4.98 2.76 0.15
N ILE A 53 5.74 2.99 1.22
CA ILE A 53 7.11 3.54 1.14
C ILE A 53 8.12 2.46 1.49
N PHE A 54 9.06 2.23 0.57
CA PHE A 54 10.07 1.20 0.70
C PHE A 54 11.46 1.81 0.91
N LYS A 55 12.17 1.34 1.94
CA LYS A 55 13.60 1.62 2.14
C LYS A 55 14.36 0.31 2.13
N GLN A 56 15.54 0.29 1.50
CA GLN A 56 16.35 -0.93 1.35
C GLN A 56 15.53 -2.12 0.79
N ARG A 57 14.62 -1.84 -0.16
CA ARG A 57 13.68 -2.80 -0.78
C ARG A 57 12.65 -3.45 0.14
N LYS A 58 12.48 -2.93 1.36
CA LYS A 58 11.50 -3.39 2.34
C LYS A 58 10.49 -2.29 2.67
N LEU A 59 9.24 -2.70 2.88
CA LEU A 59 8.16 -1.82 3.28
C LEU A 59 8.45 -1.27 4.68
N MET A 60 8.52 0.05 4.77
CA MET A 60 8.72 0.75 6.05
C MET A 60 7.41 1.26 6.61
N GLU A 61 6.58 1.86 5.74
CA GLU A 61 5.32 2.42 6.18
C GLU A 61 4.28 2.47 5.06
N ILE A 62 3.02 2.64 5.48
CA ILE A 62 1.89 2.93 4.61
C ILE A 62 1.28 4.23 5.11
N GLU A 63 1.37 5.27 4.30
CA GLU A 63 0.82 6.59 4.58
C GLU A 63 -0.48 6.81 3.82
N THR A 64 -1.34 7.68 4.34
CA THR A 64 -2.51 8.20 3.62
C THR A 64 -2.17 9.59 3.07
N PHE A 65 -2.53 9.88 1.84
CA PHE A 65 -2.41 11.23 1.29
C PHE A 65 -3.77 11.90 1.16
N SER A 66 -3.82 13.20 1.43
CA SER A 66 -4.91 14.09 1.02
C SER A 66 -4.45 14.89 -0.19
N ALA A 67 -5.29 14.97 -1.22
CA ALA A 67 -5.15 15.98 -2.26
C ALA A 67 -5.49 17.36 -1.70
#